data_AF-A0A502CPB6-F1
#
_entry.id   AF-A0A502CPB6-F1
#
_cell.length_a   1.000
_cell.length_b   1.000
_cell.length_c   1.000
_cell.angle_alpha   90.00
_cell.angle_beta   90.00
_cell.angle_gamma   90.00
#
_symmetry.space_group_name_H-M   'P 1'
#
loop_
_entity.id
_entity.type
_entity.pdbx_description
1 polymer ?
#
loop_
_entity_poly.entity_id
_entity_poly.type
_entity_poly.pdbx_seq_one_letter_code
_entity_poly.pdbx_strand_id
1 'polypeptide(L)'
;MSSNSSGPGAIRVRPGTVTINADRTDAERLTLVIVNTGDRPVQIGSHLHLPDSNTALDFDRAAAHGFRLDIPSGTSVRFEPGVSRQVAAVALRGRRCVPGVQLAGHQADLELTQRGPEGQLDG
;
A
#
# COMPACT_ATOMS: atom_id res chain seq x y z
N MET A 1 20.27 -16.89 -15.81
CA MET A 1 21.42 -16.31 -15.08
C MET A 1 22.03 -17.41 -14.24
N SER A 2 23.23 -17.90 -14.59
CA SER A 2 23.93 -18.91 -13.79
C SER A 2 24.67 -18.22 -12.64
N SER A 3 24.25 -18.46 -11.40
CA SER A 3 25.03 -18.07 -10.23
C SER A 3 26.24 -19.01 -10.10
N ASN A 4 27.45 -18.45 -10.08
CA ASN A 4 28.64 -19.24 -9.75
C ASN A 4 28.52 -19.70 -8.29
N SER A 5 28.48 -21.01 -8.06
CA SER A 5 28.37 -21.62 -6.72
C SER A 5 29.72 -21.91 -6.07
N SER A 6 30.82 -21.66 -6.79
CA SER A 6 32.20 -21.84 -6.34
C SER A 6 33.11 -20.72 -6.86
N GLY A 7 34.18 -20.43 -6.12
CA GLY A 7 35.16 -19.38 -6.39
C GLY A 7 34.94 -18.08 -5.59
N PRO A 8 35.93 -17.17 -5.59
CA PRO A 8 35.79 -15.86 -4.94
C PRO A 8 34.57 -15.09 -5.48
N GLY A 9 33.73 -14.56 -4.57
CA GLY A 9 32.49 -13.85 -4.93
C GLY A 9 31.27 -14.76 -5.19
N ALA A 10 31.41 -16.09 -5.07
CA ALA A 10 30.29 -17.00 -5.19
C ALA A 10 29.29 -16.87 -4.02
N ILE A 11 28.00 -16.82 -4.34
CA ILE A 11 26.91 -16.84 -3.36
C ILE A 11 26.31 -18.25 -3.31
N ARG A 12 26.37 -18.89 -2.13
CA ARG A 12 25.78 -20.21 -1.89
C ARG A 12 24.44 -20.04 -1.18
N VAL A 13 23.36 -20.36 -1.88
CA VAL A 13 21.99 -20.29 -1.34
C VAL A 13 21.45 -21.69 -1.08
N ARG A 14 20.61 -21.83 -0.05
CA ARG A 14 19.84 -23.05 0.15
C ARG A 14 18.73 -23.12 -0.91
N PRO A 15 18.47 -24.28 -1.53
CA PRO A 15 17.30 -24.44 -2.38
C PRO A 15 16.02 -24.22 -1.58
N GLY A 16 15.01 -23.62 -2.21
CA GLY A 16 13.71 -23.36 -1.61
C GLY A 16 13.14 -22.00 -1.98
N THR A 17 11.96 -21.70 -1.44
CA THR A 17 11.26 -20.43 -1.60
C THR A 17 11.23 -19.68 -0.27
N VAL A 18 11.27 -18.35 -0.35
CA VAL A 18 11.08 -17.48 0.83
C VAL A 18 9.69 -16.88 0.76
N THR A 19 8.86 -17.16 1.77
CA THR A 19 7.55 -16.51 1.91
C THR A 19 7.76 -15.09 2.44
N ILE A 20 7.30 -14.10 1.69
CA ILE A 20 7.34 -12.69 2.10
C ILE A 20 6.07 -12.33 2.88
N ASN A 21 6.17 -11.34 3.77
CA ASN A 21 5.05 -10.86 4.59
C ASN A 21 4.33 -12.00 5.35
N ALA A 22 5.06 -13.05 5.76
CA ALA A 22 4.52 -14.24 6.42
C ALA A 22 3.91 -13.93 7.81
N ASP A 23 4.22 -12.77 8.36
CA ASP A 23 3.72 -12.22 9.63
C ASP A 23 2.36 -11.48 9.49
N ARG A 24 1.68 -11.62 8.36
CA ARG A 24 0.32 -11.08 8.12
C ARG A 24 -0.74 -12.15 8.34
N THR A 25 -1.73 -11.81 9.16
CA THR A 25 -2.95 -12.61 9.37
C THR A 25 -3.91 -12.46 8.19
N ASP A 26 -4.91 -13.34 8.09
CA ASP A 26 -5.91 -13.30 7.00
C ASP A 26 -6.71 -11.98 6.99
N ALA A 27 -6.97 -11.40 8.17
CA ALA A 27 -7.64 -10.10 8.30
C ALA A 27 -6.77 -8.91 7.81
N GLU A 28 -5.48 -9.13 7.59
CA GLU A 28 -4.51 -8.12 7.16
C GLU A 28 -4.10 -8.29 5.69
N ARG A 29 -4.83 -9.15 4.98
CA ARG A 29 -4.67 -9.45 3.57
C ARG A 29 -5.97 -9.11 2.86
N LEU A 30 -5.84 -8.58 1.66
CA LEU A 30 -6.97 -8.24 0.80
C LEU A 30 -6.62 -8.57 -0.64
N THR A 31 -7.63 -8.94 -1.43
CA THR A 31 -7.51 -9.04 -2.87
C THR A 31 -8.37 -7.96 -3.51
N LEU A 32 -7.77 -7.18 -4.40
CA LEU A 32 -8.42 -6.08 -5.11
C LEU A 32 -8.37 -6.33 -6.62
N VAL A 33 -9.39 -5.90 -7.33
CA VAL A 33 -9.36 -5.78 -8.79
C VAL A 33 -9.14 -4.31 -9.10
N ILE A 34 -8.06 -4.01 -9.82
CA ILE A 34 -7.69 -2.64 -10.20
C ILE A 34 -7.77 -2.52 -11.71
N VAL A 35 -8.42 -1.47 -12.21
CA VAL A 35 -8.53 -1.16 -13.63
C VAL A 35 -7.86 0.18 -13.91
N ASN A 36 -7.00 0.24 -14.92
CA ASN A 36 -6.49 1.54 -15.39
C ASN A 36 -7.46 2.13 -16.40
N THR A 37 -8.19 3.17 -16.02
CA THR A 37 -9.15 3.88 -16.88
C THR A 37 -8.51 5.03 -17.67
N GLY A 38 -7.23 5.32 -17.41
CA GLY A 38 -6.45 6.31 -18.14
C GLY A 38 -5.99 5.81 -19.51
N ASP A 39 -5.44 6.74 -20.28
CA ASP A 39 -4.87 6.53 -21.62
C ASP A 39 -3.39 6.11 -21.60
N ARG A 40 -2.75 6.14 -20.42
CA ARG A 40 -1.33 5.88 -20.23
C ARG A 40 -1.10 4.76 -19.21
N PRO A 41 -0.03 3.97 -19.37
CA PRO A 41 0.32 2.93 -18.41
C PRO A 41 0.69 3.52 -17.05
N VAL A 42 0.28 2.86 -15.98
CA VAL A 42 0.57 3.24 -14.58
C VAL A 42 1.37 2.12 -13.90
N GLN A 43 2.36 2.48 -13.10
CA GLN A 43 3.19 1.53 -12.36
C GLN A 43 3.17 1.87 -10.87
N ILE A 44 2.79 0.90 -10.04
CA ILE A 44 2.71 1.04 -8.58
C ILE A 44 3.81 0.21 -7.92
N GLY A 45 4.60 0.85 -7.05
CA GLY A 45 5.63 0.19 -6.24
C GLY A 45 5.08 -0.54 -5.01
N SER A 46 5.87 -1.50 -4.50
CA SER A 46 5.57 -2.34 -3.33
C SER A 46 5.14 -1.61 -2.05
N HIS A 47 5.56 -0.36 -1.84
CA HIS A 47 5.32 0.41 -0.60
C HIS A 47 4.37 1.59 -0.76
N LEU A 48 3.82 1.82 -1.95
CA LEU A 48 2.85 2.88 -2.15
C LEU A 48 1.57 2.54 -1.36
N HIS A 49 1.05 3.53 -0.64
CA HIS A 49 -0.27 3.44 -0.06
C HIS A 49 -1.29 3.43 -1.19
N LEU A 50 -2.04 2.33 -1.34
CA LEU A 50 -2.89 2.12 -2.50
C LEU A 50 -3.90 3.26 -2.76
N PRO A 51 -4.59 3.82 -1.77
CA PRO A 51 -5.51 4.94 -1.98
C PRO A 51 -4.85 6.19 -2.58
N ASP A 52 -3.57 6.43 -2.28
CA ASP A 52 -2.82 7.61 -2.75
C ASP A 52 -2.23 7.39 -4.16
N SER A 53 -2.55 6.26 -4.79
CA SER A 53 -2.14 5.96 -6.17
C SER A 53 -2.86 6.83 -7.20
N ASN A 54 -2.44 6.71 -8.46
CA ASN A 54 -2.96 7.52 -9.56
C ASN A 54 -4.50 7.46 -9.63
N THR A 55 -5.14 8.63 -9.77
CA THR A 55 -6.60 8.75 -9.82
C THR A 55 -7.22 8.00 -11.01
N ALA A 56 -6.44 7.78 -12.07
CA ALA A 56 -6.81 6.98 -13.24
C ALA A 56 -6.93 5.47 -12.96
N LEU A 57 -6.57 5.01 -11.76
CA LEU A 57 -6.83 3.64 -11.35
C LEU A 57 -8.15 3.55 -10.61
N ASP A 58 -9.05 2.71 -11.12
CA ASP A 58 -10.35 2.44 -10.57
C ASP A 58 -10.34 1.14 -9.75
N PHE A 59 -10.70 1.27 -8.47
CA PHE A 59 -10.81 0.20 -7.48
C PHE A 59 -11.44 0.76 -6.19
N ASP A 60 -11.83 -0.12 -5.26
CA ASP A 60 -12.35 0.29 -3.95
C ASP A 60 -11.25 0.91 -3.08
N ARG A 61 -11.13 2.24 -3.11
CA ARG A 61 -10.16 3.00 -2.30
C ARG A 61 -10.45 2.94 -0.80
N ALA A 62 -11.71 2.78 -0.41
CA ALA A 62 -12.09 2.71 1.00
C ALA A 62 -11.62 1.37 1.60
N ALA A 63 -11.84 0.26 0.90
CA ALA A 63 -11.32 -1.05 1.29
C ALA A 63 -9.78 -1.10 1.25
N ALA A 64 -9.15 -0.37 0.35
CA ALA A 64 -7.70 -0.30 0.22
C ALA A 64 -7.01 0.61 1.27
N HIS A 65 -7.77 1.30 2.13
CA HIS A 65 -7.20 2.24 3.09
C HIS A 65 -6.29 1.54 4.11
N GLY A 66 -5.04 2.01 4.21
CA GLY A 66 -4.01 1.41 5.04
C GLY A 66 -3.35 0.18 4.44
N PHE A 67 -3.54 -0.13 3.15
CA PHE A 67 -2.93 -1.27 2.46
C PHE A 67 -1.87 -0.85 1.43
N ARG A 68 -0.93 -1.76 1.18
CA ARG A 68 0.08 -1.71 0.10
C ARG A 68 0.11 -3.03 -0.67
N LEU A 69 0.73 -3.07 -1.85
CA LEU A 69 0.84 -4.31 -2.63
C LEU A 69 1.63 -5.41 -1.90
N ASP A 70 1.11 -6.64 -1.94
CA ASP A 70 1.76 -7.84 -1.42
C ASP A 70 2.74 -8.42 -2.45
N ILE A 71 3.76 -7.65 -2.75
CA ILE A 71 4.82 -8.02 -3.71
C ILE A 71 6.20 -7.83 -3.05
N PRO A 72 7.27 -8.42 -3.62
CA PRO A 72 8.62 -8.24 -3.07
C PRO A 72 9.03 -6.77 -2.98
N SER A 73 9.74 -6.41 -1.91
CA SER A 73 10.29 -5.06 -1.73
C SER A 73 11.11 -4.62 -2.95
N GLY A 74 10.98 -3.36 -3.36
CA GLY A 74 11.69 -2.80 -4.51
C GLY A 74 11.10 -3.19 -5.87
N THR A 75 10.06 -4.03 -5.91
CA THR A 75 9.33 -4.35 -7.15
C THR A 75 8.09 -3.49 -7.33
N SER A 76 7.47 -3.61 -8.50
CA SER A 76 6.27 -2.87 -8.88
C SER A 76 5.37 -3.66 -9.82
N VAL A 77 4.09 -3.30 -9.84
CA VAL A 77 3.08 -3.83 -10.76
C VAL A 77 2.72 -2.75 -11.77
N ARG A 78 2.73 -3.14 -13.05
CA ARG A 78 2.32 -2.30 -14.17
C ARG A 78 0.89 -2.62 -14.60
N PHE A 79 0.11 -1.56 -14.86
CA PHE A 79 -1.26 -1.58 -15.31
C PHE A 79 -1.36 -0.90 -16.67
N GLU A 80 -1.74 -1.65 -17.70
CA GLU A 80 -1.97 -1.13 -19.05
C GLU A 80 -3.35 -0.46 -19.13
N PRO A 81 -3.51 0.58 -19.98
CA PRO A 81 -4.81 1.21 -20.24
C PRO A 81 -5.93 0.21 -20.57
N GLY A 82 -7.07 0.34 -19.92
CA GLY A 82 -8.27 -0.46 -20.13
C GLY A 82 -8.24 -1.89 -19.58
N VAL A 83 -7.12 -2.33 -19.00
CA VAL A 83 -6.96 -3.71 -18.52
C VAL A 83 -7.23 -3.78 -17.02
N SER A 84 -8.11 -4.70 -16.63
CA SER A 84 -8.32 -5.07 -15.23
C SER A 84 -7.28 -6.08 -14.76
N ARG A 85 -6.82 -5.95 -13.52
CA ARG A 85 -5.86 -6.86 -12.92
C ARG A 85 -6.19 -7.10 -11.46
N GLN A 86 -6.25 -8.37 -11.08
CA GLN A 86 -6.36 -8.77 -9.69
C GLN A 86 -4.99 -8.70 -9.01
N VAL A 87 -4.94 -8.08 -7.83
CA VAL A 87 -3.72 -7.91 -7.03
C VAL A 87 -3.97 -8.28 -5.58
N ALA A 88 -2.95 -8.84 -4.94
CA ALA A 88 -2.92 -9.04 -3.50
C ALA A 88 -2.35 -7.80 -2.81
N ALA A 89 -2.92 -7.46 -1.66
CA ALA A 89 -2.53 -6.34 -0.83
C ALA A 89 -2.40 -6.78 0.64
N VAL A 90 -1.50 -6.12 1.37
CA VAL A 90 -1.25 -6.34 2.80
C VAL A 90 -1.31 -5.03 3.56
N ALA A 91 -1.83 -5.09 4.79
CA ALA A 91 -1.91 -3.93 5.66
C ALA A 91 -0.52 -3.34 5.95
N LEU A 92 -0.43 -2.01 5.95
CA LEU A 92 0.70 -1.25 6.46
C LEU A 92 0.86 -1.53 7.97
N ARG A 93 2.12 -1.66 8.39
CA ARG A 93 2.51 -1.79 9.80
C ARG A 93 2.94 -0.43 10.36
N GLY A 94 3.22 -0.37 11.66
CA GLY A 94 3.54 0.88 12.34
C GLY A 94 2.29 1.72 12.64
N ARG A 95 2.40 3.05 12.62
CA ARG A 95 1.29 3.95 12.96
C ARG A 95 0.16 3.98 11.91
N ARG A 96 0.33 3.32 10.76
CA ARG A 96 -0.57 3.38 9.59
C ARG A 96 -0.86 4.80 9.10
N CYS A 97 -0.09 5.78 9.55
CA CYS A 97 -0.13 7.15 9.06
C CYS A 97 0.80 7.24 7.84
N VAL A 98 0.26 7.67 6.69
CA VAL A 98 1.02 7.92 5.47
C VAL A 98 1.06 9.43 5.24
N PRO A 99 2.08 10.14 5.77
CA PRO A 99 2.22 11.57 5.52
C PRO A 99 2.73 11.82 4.09
N GLY A 100 1.99 12.60 3.30
CA GLY A 100 2.55 13.37 2.18
C GLY A 100 2.68 12.71 0.80
N VAL A 101 2.02 11.58 0.51
CA VAL A 101 2.00 11.00 -0.86
C VAL A 101 1.01 11.73 -1.78
N GLN A 102 -0.14 12.12 -1.22
CA GLN A 102 -1.03 13.14 -1.78
C GLN A 102 -1.33 14.18 -0.69
N LEU A 103 -1.47 15.45 -1.07
CA LEU A 103 -1.97 16.47 -0.15
C LEU A 103 -3.39 16.05 0.27
N ALA A 104 -3.57 15.79 1.58
CA ALA A 104 -4.86 15.43 2.13
C ALA A 104 -5.85 16.60 1.94
N GLY A 105 -6.63 16.54 0.86
CA GLY A 105 -7.77 17.41 0.63
C GLY A 105 -9.03 16.98 1.38
N HIS A 106 -8.97 15.98 2.27
CA HIS A 106 -10.16 15.55 3.00
C HIS A 106 -9.83 14.87 4.33
N GLN A 107 -10.27 15.50 5.43
CA GLN A 107 -10.15 15.10 6.84
C GLN A 107 -8.93 15.63 7.61
N ALA A 108 -8.85 16.96 7.67
CA ALA A 108 -8.25 17.64 8.82
C ALA A 108 -9.31 18.58 9.42
N ASP A 109 -10.38 18.04 10.01
CA ASP A 109 -11.24 18.87 10.89
C ASP A 109 -12.19 18.11 11.84
N LEU A 110 -11.79 16.94 12.38
CA LEU A 110 -12.64 16.23 13.35
C LEU A 110 -11.85 15.72 14.56
N GLU A 111 -10.98 16.53 15.15
CA GLU A 111 -10.50 16.26 16.52
C GLU A 111 -9.93 17.49 17.26
N LEU A 112 -10.56 18.67 17.13
CA LEU A 112 -10.29 19.81 18.03
C LEU A 112 -11.52 20.51 18.64
N THR A 113 -12.75 20.09 18.32
CA THR A 113 -13.99 20.69 18.91
C THR A 113 -14.61 19.82 20.02
N GLN A 114 -13.80 19.22 20.89
CA GLN A 114 -14.30 18.54 22.10
C GLN A 114 -13.57 18.95 23.40
N ARG A 115 -13.15 20.22 23.52
CA ARG A 115 -13.11 20.87 24.84
C ARG A 115 -14.26 21.86 24.91
N GLY A 116 -15.22 21.53 25.77
CA GLY A 116 -16.53 22.16 25.87
C GLY A 116 -16.49 23.66 26.22
N PRO A 117 -17.64 24.33 26.06
CA PRO A 117 -17.79 25.76 26.31
C PRO A 117 -17.66 26.09 27.80
N GLU A 118 -17.02 27.22 28.07
CA GLU A 118 -16.96 27.87 29.37
C GLU A 118 -18.38 28.11 29.90
N GLY A 119 -18.66 27.60 31.10
CA GLY A 119 -19.87 27.85 31.88
C GLY A 119 -19.51 28.55 33.18
N GLN A 120 -19.36 29.87 33.10
CA GLN A 120 -19.52 30.81 34.22
C GLN A 120 -20.85 30.54 34.92
N LEU A 121 -20.85 30.31 36.24
CA LEU A 121 -21.98 30.60 37.12
C LEU A 121 -21.44 31.12 38.46
N ASP A 122 -21.96 32.26 38.86
CA ASP A 122 -21.59 33.09 40.01
C ASP A 122 -21.86 32.43 41.36
N GLY A 123 -21.08 32.86 42.36
CA GLY A 123 -21.24 32.61 43.80
C GLY A 123 -20.16 33.30 44.60
#